data_AF-A0A8D2J4F9-F1
#
_entry.id   AF-A0A8D2J4F9-F1
#
_cell.length_a   1.000
_cell.length_b   1.000
_cell.length_c   1.000
_cell.angle_alpha   90.00
_cell.angle_beta   90.00
_cell.angle_gamma   90.00
#
_symmetry.space_group_name_H-M   'P 1'
#
loop_
_entity.id
_entity.type
_entity.pdbx_description
1 polymer ?
#
loop_
_entity_poly.entity_id
_entity_poly.type
_entity_poly.pdbx_seq_one_letter_code
_entity_poly.pdbx_strand_id
1 'polypeptide(L)'
;LHLKELRYFTISKVQGWYEKNIQDTREPAIKLIDPIFHHHKIKTYAIDLRNAELPLEKRALAALYIGLLAYTGGISAAELVSQYIKDMIDILIMPDTSGKVRIAVLKGLCGVCYLSYTNQNEAKENHLTEILISYLDEDEDSPEADSDLITVKFWVCYLMTVVCCNNTPCIKLFHEVGGQMLEKKLDSLSNMDWFGWPQNYAKLMFMLMGYSNVQADK
;
A
#
# COMPACT_ATOMS: atom_id res chain seq x y z
N LEU A 1 -3.80 -41.48 12.51
CA LEU A 1 -4.89 -41.59 11.50
C LEU A 1 -6.14 -40.78 11.84
N HIS A 2 -6.61 -40.73 13.10
CA HIS A 2 -7.86 -40.01 13.47
C HIS A 2 -7.94 -38.50 13.18
N LEU A 3 -6.83 -37.74 13.23
CA LEU A 3 -6.86 -36.29 13.01
C LEU A 3 -7.10 -35.88 11.54
N LYS A 4 -6.74 -36.73 10.57
CA LYS A 4 -6.99 -36.47 9.13
C LYS A 4 -8.45 -36.70 8.76
N GLU A 5 -9.08 -37.72 9.33
CA GLU A 5 -10.48 -38.04 9.08
C GLU A 5 -11.44 -37.04 9.72
N LEU A 6 -11.13 -36.54 10.92
CA LEU A 6 -11.88 -35.45 11.55
C LEU A 6 -11.81 -34.15 10.72
N ARG A 7 -10.66 -33.81 10.12
CA ARG A 7 -10.54 -32.65 9.21
C ARG A 7 -11.35 -32.83 7.93
N TYR A 8 -11.28 -34.00 7.29
CA TYR A 8 -12.04 -34.29 6.08
C TYR A 8 -13.55 -34.26 6.31
N PHE A 9 -14.01 -34.81 7.44
CA PHE A 9 -15.43 -34.84 7.82
C PHE A 9 -16.01 -33.45 8.12
N THR A 10 -15.18 -32.53 8.63
CA THR A 10 -15.61 -31.16 8.93
C THR A 10 -15.67 -30.31 7.66
N ILE A 11 -14.71 -30.47 6.74
CA ILE A 11 -14.70 -29.76 5.45
C ILE A 11 -15.88 -30.17 4.57
N SER A 12 -16.18 -31.47 4.46
CA SER A 12 -17.28 -31.94 3.61
C SER A 12 -18.66 -31.47 4.10
N LYS A 13 -18.86 -31.38 5.41
CA LYS A 13 -20.08 -30.83 6.00
C LYS A 13 -20.21 -29.33 5.80
N VAL A 14 -19.11 -28.58 5.91
CA VAL A 14 -19.08 -27.15 5.63
C VAL A 14 -19.37 -26.89 4.15
N GLN A 15 -18.79 -27.69 3.25
CA GLN A 15 -19.03 -27.62 1.82
C GLN A 15 -20.49 -27.91 1.47
N GLY A 16 -21.06 -29.02 1.99
CA GLY A 16 -22.47 -29.35 1.75
C GLY A 16 -23.45 -28.33 2.34
N TRP A 17 -23.10 -27.69 3.46
CA TRP A 17 -23.88 -26.57 4.02
C TRP A 17 -23.77 -25.31 3.14
N TYR A 18 -22.58 -24.98 2.63
CA TYR A 18 -22.35 -23.83 1.76
C TYR A 18 -23.08 -23.97 0.42
N GLU A 19 -22.97 -25.13 -0.23
CA GLU A 19 -23.66 -25.42 -1.48
C GLU A 19 -25.18 -25.32 -1.30
N LYS A 20 -25.71 -25.85 -0.20
CA LYS A 20 -27.16 -25.85 0.08
C LYS A 20 -27.74 -24.49 0.46
N ASN A 21 -26.99 -23.65 1.17
CA ASN A 21 -27.55 -22.43 1.80
C ASN A 21 -27.01 -21.12 1.21
N ILE A 22 -25.90 -21.16 0.47
CA ILE A 22 -25.22 -19.96 -0.06
C ILE A 22 -25.13 -19.96 -1.59
N GLN A 23 -25.01 -21.12 -2.24
CA GLN A 23 -24.82 -21.16 -3.69
C GLN A 23 -26.07 -20.70 -4.48
N ASP A 24 -27.27 -21.01 -3.96
CA ASP A 24 -28.56 -20.59 -4.56
C ASP A 24 -28.93 -19.11 -4.30
N THR A 25 -28.16 -18.40 -3.47
CA THR A 25 -28.36 -16.96 -3.18
C THR A 25 -27.30 -16.07 -3.81
N ARG A 26 -26.46 -16.60 -4.73
CA ARG A 26 -25.52 -15.76 -5.48
C ARG A 26 -26.29 -14.70 -6.26
N GLU A 27 -26.10 -13.44 -5.87
CA GLU A 27 -26.50 -12.30 -6.69
C GLU A 27 -25.98 -12.53 -8.13
N PRO A 28 -26.77 -12.18 -9.16
CA PRO A 28 -26.33 -12.32 -10.54
C PRO A 28 -24.97 -11.67 -10.68
N ALA A 29 -24.02 -12.39 -11.30
CA ALA A 29 -22.66 -11.91 -11.48
C ALA A 29 -22.72 -10.51 -12.12
N ILE A 30 -22.47 -9.49 -11.31
CA ILE A 30 -22.36 -8.12 -11.79
C ILE A 30 -21.27 -8.17 -12.84
N LYS A 31 -21.58 -7.79 -14.09
CA LYS A 31 -20.56 -7.58 -15.11
C LYS A 31 -19.66 -6.47 -14.61
N LEU A 32 -18.60 -6.85 -13.91
CA LEU A 32 -17.49 -5.97 -13.58
C LEU A 32 -17.07 -5.27 -14.88
N ILE A 33 -16.79 -3.97 -14.79
CA ILE A 33 -16.26 -3.16 -15.89
C ILE A 33 -15.25 -4.00 -16.64
N ASP A 34 -15.45 -4.15 -17.97
CA ASP A 34 -14.69 -5.06 -18.82
C ASP A 34 -13.21 -5.09 -18.40
N PRO A 35 -12.72 -6.21 -17.83
CA PRO A 35 -11.34 -6.32 -17.40
C PRO A 35 -10.38 -5.86 -18.49
N ILE A 36 -10.71 -6.11 -19.77
CA ILE A 36 -9.92 -5.72 -20.94
C ILE A 36 -9.64 -4.21 -20.96
N PHE A 37 -10.59 -3.38 -20.54
CA PHE A 37 -10.45 -1.92 -20.52
C PHE A 37 -9.38 -1.44 -19.53
N HIS A 38 -9.40 -1.96 -18.30
CA HIS A 38 -8.39 -1.61 -17.29
C HIS A 38 -7.01 -2.11 -17.73
N HIS A 39 -6.90 -3.34 -18.24
CA HIS A 39 -5.63 -3.91 -18.69
C HIS A 39 -5.00 -3.11 -19.84
N HIS A 40 -5.81 -2.70 -20.83
CA HIS A 40 -5.31 -1.89 -21.95
C HIS A 40 -4.77 -0.53 -21.47
N LYS A 41 -5.51 0.15 -20.59
CA LYS A 41 -5.06 1.43 -20.02
C LYS A 41 -3.83 1.29 -19.14
N ILE A 42 -3.76 0.26 -18.30
CA ILE A 42 -2.58 -0.06 -17.49
C ILE A 42 -1.35 -0.21 -18.39
N LYS A 43 -1.47 -1.01 -19.47
CA LYS A 43 -0.37 -1.20 -20.42
C LYS A 43 0.04 0.10 -21.12
N THR A 44 -0.92 0.97 -21.41
CA THR A 44 -0.65 2.28 -22.02
C THR A 44 0.15 3.17 -21.07
N TYR A 45 -0.29 3.32 -19.82
CA TYR A 45 0.45 4.10 -18.82
C TYR A 45 1.79 3.46 -18.45
N ALA A 46 1.91 2.13 -18.52
CA ALA A 46 3.17 1.45 -18.27
C ALA A 46 4.26 1.80 -19.29
N ILE A 47 3.87 2.10 -20.55
CA ILE A 47 4.81 2.62 -21.55
C ILE A 47 5.39 3.96 -21.08
N ASP A 48 4.54 4.88 -20.62
CA ASP A 48 4.98 6.18 -20.13
C ASP A 48 5.81 6.06 -18.85
N LEU A 49 5.41 5.20 -17.90
CA LEU A 49 6.16 4.94 -16.65
C LEU A 49 7.62 4.56 -16.92
N ARG A 50 7.82 3.66 -17.91
CA ARG A 50 9.13 3.12 -18.28
C ARG A 50 9.90 3.98 -19.29
N ASN A 51 9.29 5.03 -19.83
CA ASN A 51 9.93 5.86 -20.83
C ASN A 51 10.89 6.86 -20.19
N ALA A 52 12.19 6.56 -20.22
CA ALA A 52 13.25 7.41 -19.66
C ALA A 52 13.39 8.77 -20.36
N GLU A 53 12.86 8.93 -21.58
CA GLU A 53 12.85 10.20 -22.31
C GLU A 53 11.75 11.15 -21.82
N LEU A 54 10.79 10.67 -21.00
CA LEU A 54 9.76 11.52 -20.42
C LEU A 54 10.24 12.19 -19.11
N PRO A 55 9.81 13.44 -18.85
CA PRO A 55 9.97 14.06 -17.54
C PRO A 55 9.42 13.20 -16.40
N LEU A 56 10.05 13.25 -15.23
CA LEU A 56 9.66 12.45 -14.06
C LEU A 56 8.22 12.69 -13.64
N GLU A 57 7.71 13.91 -13.79
CA GLU A 57 6.32 14.26 -13.48
C GLU A 57 5.33 13.46 -14.32
N LYS A 58 5.63 13.24 -15.60
CA LYS A 58 4.78 12.44 -16.48
C LYS A 58 4.84 10.96 -16.12
N ARG A 59 6.03 10.45 -15.81
CA ARG A 59 6.24 9.06 -15.40
C ARG A 59 5.55 8.77 -14.07
N ALA A 60 5.62 9.68 -13.11
CA ALA A 60 4.92 9.57 -11.84
C ALA A 60 3.40 9.74 -11.96
N LEU A 61 2.92 10.57 -12.89
CA LEU A 61 1.49 10.64 -13.19
C LEU A 61 0.99 9.32 -13.79
N ALA A 62 1.79 8.66 -14.63
CA ALA A 62 1.48 7.32 -15.12
C ALA A 62 1.44 6.29 -13.97
N ALA A 63 2.39 6.35 -13.02
CA ALA A 63 2.38 5.54 -11.80
C ALA A 63 1.08 5.71 -11.00
N LEU A 64 0.64 6.95 -10.80
CA LEU A 64 -0.63 7.28 -10.14
C LEU A 64 -1.82 6.60 -10.85
N TYR A 65 -1.92 6.73 -12.18
CA TYR A 65 -3.04 6.15 -12.93
C TYR A 65 -3.01 4.62 -12.96
N ILE A 66 -1.83 3.99 -13.01
CA ILE A 66 -1.69 2.54 -12.85
C ILE A 66 -2.26 2.10 -11.50
N GLY A 67 -1.90 2.77 -10.41
CA GLY A 67 -2.43 2.47 -9.08
C GLY A 67 -3.94 2.64 -8.96
N LEU A 68 -4.50 3.71 -9.55
CA LEU A 68 -5.95 3.92 -9.57
C LEU A 68 -6.67 2.79 -10.32
N LEU A 69 -6.13 2.37 -11.47
CA LEU A 69 -6.71 1.28 -12.26
C LEU A 69 -6.58 -0.08 -11.57
N ALA A 70 -5.50 -0.30 -10.81
CA ALA A 70 -5.36 -1.49 -9.97
C ALA A 70 -6.43 -1.52 -8.86
N TYR A 71 -6.63 -0.38 -8.19
CA TYR A 71 -7.62 -0.24 -7.12
C TYR A 71 -9.06 -0.47 -7.62
N THR A 72 -9.43 0.06 -8.79
CA THR A 72 -10.79 -0.06 -9.34
C THR A 72 -11.01 -1.28 -10.24
N GLY A 73 -9.93 -1.89 -10.76
CA GLY A 73 -9.98 -2.96 -11.74
C GLY A 73 -10.06 -4.38 -11.16
N GLY A 74 -10.12 -4.51 -9.83
CA GLY A 74 -10.21 -5.79 -9.13
C GLY A 74 -8.93 -6.64 -9.24
N ILE A 75 -9.05 -7.92 -8.85
CA ILE A 75 -7.91 -8.84 -8.68
C ILE A 75 -7.06 -8.95 -9.96
N SER A 76 -7.69 -9.09 -11.13
CA SER A 76 -6.95 -9.22 -12.40
C SER A 76 -6.09 -8.00 -12.75
N ALA A 77 -6.57 -6.78 -12.46
CA ALA A 77 -5.80 -5.57 -12.65
C ALA A 77 -4.66 -5.48 -11.61
N ALA A 78 -4.94 -5.83 -10.35
CA ALA A 78 -3.94 -5.89 -9.28
C ALA A 78 -2.79 -6.86 -9.61
N GLU A 79 -3.10 -8.03 -10.17
CA GLU A 79 -2.10 -9.00 -10.64
C GLU A 79 -1.25 -8.43 -11.78
N LEU A 80 -1.88 -7.80 -12.79
CA LEU A 80 -1.16 -7.23 -13.92
C LEU A 80 -0.14 -6.17 -13.50
N VAL A 81 -0.48 -5.31 -12.52
CA VAL A 81 0.37 -4.18 -12.13
C VAL A 81 1.56 -4.54 -11.26
N SER A 82 1.58 -5.75 -10.69
CA SER A 82 2.68 -6.25 -9.83
C SER A 82 4.06 -6.03 -10.48
N GLN A 83 4.17 -6.31 -11.78
CA GLN A 83 5.39 -6.17 -12.57
C GLN A 83 5.92 -4.74 -12.70
N TYR A 84 5.14 -3.72 -12.32
CA TYR A 84 5.53 -2.30 -12.40
C TYR A 84 5.91 -1.72 -11.04
N ILE A 85 5.80 -2.49 -9.95
CA ILE A 85 6.12 -2.02 -8.59
C ILE A 85 7.56 -1.55 -8.50
N LYS A 86 8.50 -2.33 -9.05
CA LYS A 86 9.91 -1.94 -9.11
C LYS A 86 10.11 -0.64 -9.88
N ASP A 87 9.45 -0.48 -11.04
CA ASP A 87 9.56 0.75 -11.84
C ASP A 87 9.07 1.99 -11.07
N MET A 88 8.03 1.84 -10.25
CA MET A 88 7.51 2.89 -9.39
C MET A 88 8.47 3.20 -8.23
N ILE A 89 9.03 2.17 -7.59
CA ILE A 89 10.02 2.32 -6.53
C ILE A 89 11.31 2.97 -7.04
N ASP A 90 11.76 2.60 -8.24
CA ASP A 90 12.94 3.18 -8.88
C ASP A 90 12.78 4.70 -9.01
N ILE A 91 11.57 5.23 -9.30
CA ILE A 91 11.32 6.68 -9.34
C ILE A 91 11.46 7.32 -7.95
N LEU A 92 11.00 6.65 -6.88
CA LEU A 92 11.13 7.21 -5.53
C LEU A 92 12.59 7.41 -5.13
N ILE A 93 13.49 6.52 -5.56
CA ILE A 93 14.91 6.59 -5.18
C ILE A 93 15.76 7.44 -6.14
N MET A 94 15.17 8.03 -7.19
CA MET A 94 15.92 8.91 -8.08
C MET A 94 16.36 10.18 -7.34
N PRO A 95 17.62 10.65 -7.56
CA PRO A 95 18.07 11.90 -6.96
C PRO A 95 17.22 13.08 -7.43
N ASP A 96 17.10 14.09 -6.58
CA ASP A 96 16.38 15.34 -6.87
C ASP A 96 14.90 15.18 -7.23
N THR A 97 14.29 14.05 -6.84
CA THR A 97 12.86 13.82 -7.02
C THR A 97 12.05 14.76 -6.13
N SER A 98 11.28 15.67 -6.75
CA SER A 98 10.43 16.63 -6.03
C SER A 98 9.30 15.94 -5.26
N GLY A 99 8.81 16.61 -4.20
CA GLY A 99 7.72 16.13 -3.36
C GLY A 99 6.46 15.80 -4.14
N LYS A 100 6.12 16.57 -5.19
CA LYS A 100 4.98 16.27 -6.08
C LYS A 100 5.12 14.95 -6.82
N VAL A 101 6.32 14.66 -7.33
CA VAL A 101 6.62 13.37 -7.98
C VAL A 101 6.51 12.23 -6.98
N ARG A 102 7.11 12.39 -5.78
CA ARG A 102 6.98 11.39 -4.69
C ARG A 102 5.52 11.13 -4.32
N ILE A 103 4.72 12.18 -4.12
CA ILE A 103 3.29 12.07 -3.78
C ILE A 103 2.52 11.30 -4.85
N ALA A 104 2.75 11.59 -6.13
CA ALA A 104 2.07 10.90 -7.23
C ALA A 104 2.39 9.39 -7.24
N VAL A 105 3.68 9.04 -7.08
CA VAL A 105 4.11 7.64 -7.02
C VAL A 105 3.58 6.94 -5.77
N LEU A 106 3.66 7.57 -4.59
CA LEU A 106 3.15 7.01 -3.33
C LEU A 106 1.65 6.72 -3.43
N LYS A 107 0.85 7.65 -3.97
CA LYS A 107 -0.58 7.42 -4.25
C LYS A 107 -0.80 6.23 -5.19
N GLY A 108 0.02 6.11 -6.24
CA GLY A 108 0.01 4.96 -7.13
C GLY A 108 0.25 3.66 -6.36
N LEU A 109 1.32 3.60 -5.56
CA LEU A 109 1.68 2.42 -4.77
C LEU A 109 0.59 2.07 -3.74
N CYS A 110 -0.10 3.04 -3.16
CA CYS A 110 -1.27 2.79 -2.31
C CYS A 110 -2.33 2.01 -3.07
N GLY A 111 -2.67 2.43 -4.29
CA GLY A 111 -3.65 1.73 -5.13
C GLY A 111 -3.19 0.33 -5.56
N VAL A 112 -1.91 0.17 -5.90
CA VAL A 112 -1.32 -1.13 -6.29
C VAL A 112 -1.32 -2.12 -5.11
N CYS A 113 -1.02 -1.66 -3.90
CA CYS A 113 -0.88 -2.51 -2.72
C CYS A 113 -2.21 -2.73 -1.96
N TYR A 114 -3.27 -1.98 -2.30
CA TYR A 114 -4.53 -2.03 -1.57
C TYR A 114 -5.17 -3.43 -1.61
N LEU A 115 -5.29 -4.05 -0.43
CA LEU A 115 -5.85 -5.40 -0.24
C LEU A 115 -5.20 -6.51 -1.11
N SER A 116 -3.99 -6.28 -1.63
CA SER A 116 -3.27 -7.23 -2.48
C SER A 116 -2.04 -7.76 -1.76
N TYR A 117 -2.20 -8.89 -1.06
CA TYR A 117 -1.10 -9.53 -0.31
C TYR A 117 0.13 -9.81 -1.19
N THR A 118 -0.09 -10.21 -2.44
CA THR A 118 0.98 -10.42 -3.44
C THR A 118 1.74 -9.12 -3.71
N ASN A 119 1.04 -8.03 -4.02
CA ASN A 119 1.69 -6.75 -4.34
C ASN A 119 2.37 -6.12 -3.14
N GLN A 120 1.80 -6.28 -1.94
CA GLN A 120 2.44 -5.84 -0.70
C GLN A 120 3.78 -6.56 -0.48
N ASN A 121 3.84 -7.87 -0.76
CA ASN A 121 5.10 -8.63 -0.65
C ASN A 121 6.10 -8.28 -1.75
N GLU A 122 5.65 -8.09 -2.99
CA GLU A 122 6.51 -7.63 -4.08
C GLU A 122 7.13 -6.26 -3.74
N ALA A 123 6.34 -5.32 -3.22
CA ALA A 123 6.86 -4.01 -2.80
C ALA A 123 7.87 -4.13 -1.65
N LYS A 124 7.61 -5.02 -0.69
CA LYS A 124 8.54 -5.35 0.39
C LYS A 124 9.85 -5.94 -0.15
N GLU A 125 9.79 -6.85 -1.11
CA GLU A 125 10.97 -7.47 -1.75
C GLU A 125 11.79 -6.46 -2.57
N ASN A 126 11.17 -5.37 -3.01
CA ASN A 126 11.83 -4.24 -3.66
C ASN A 126 12.18 -3.10 -2.67
N HIS A 127 12.38 -3.40 -1.39
CA HIS A 127 12.87 -2.45 -0.36
C HIS A 127 11.99 -1.21 -0.10
N LEU A 128 10.67 -1.31 -0.35
CA LEU A 128 9.77 -0.19 -0.10
C LEU A 128 9.79 0.24 1.38
N THR A 129 9.94 -0.70 2.32
CA THR A 129 9.92 -0.41 3.77
C THR A 129 11.01 0.59 4.16
N GLU A 130 12.24 0.35 3.73
CA GLU A 130 13.42 1.15 3.99
C GLU A 130 13.26 2.56 3.40
N ILE A 131 12.73 2.64 2.18
CA ILE A 131 12.46 3.92 1.49
C ILE A 131 11.43 4.74 2.27
N LEU A 132 10.32 4.13 2.68
CA LEU A 132 9.28 4.81 3.44
C LEU A 132 9.79 5.32 4.80
N ILE A 133 10.60 4.52 5.49
CA ILE A 133 11.22 4.93 6.75
C ILE A 133 12.17 6.12 6.52
N SER A 134 12.97 6.10 5.45
CA SER A 134 13.88 7.22 5.15
C SER A 134 13.13 8.54 4.92
N TYR A 135 11.98 8.52 4.25
CA TYR A 135 11.16 9.71 4.03
C TYR A 135 10.53 10.28 5.31
N LEU A 136 10.24 9.43 6.30
CA LEU A 136 9.80 9.92 7.61
C LEU A 136 10.93 10.63 8.36
N ASP A 137 12.17 10.21 8.14
CA ASP A 137 13.32 10.74 8.85
C ASP A 137 13.81 12.09 8.30
N GLU A 138 13.53 12.40 7.03
CA GLU A 138 13.85 13.70 6.40
C GLU A 138 13.49 14.90 7.28
N ASP A 139 14.38 15.88 7.39
CA ASP A 139 14.23 17.03 8.27
C ASP A 139 13.35 18.11 7.62
N GLU A 140 12.21 18.39 8.24
CA GLU A 140 11.26 19.40 7.78
C GLU A 140 11.73 20.84 8.00
N ASP A 141 12.65 21.06 8.93
CA ASP A 141 13.18 22.38 9.29
C ASP A 141 14.44 22.73 8.48
N SER A 142 14.86 21.85 7.56
CA SER A 142 16.00 22.07 6.69
C SER A 142 15.75 23.25 5.73
N PRO A 143 16.74 24.14 5.48
CA PRO A 143 16.62 25.21 4.49
C PRO A 143 16.32 24.71 3.07
N GLU A 144 16.73 23.48 2.76
CA GLU A 144 16.50 22.80 1.48
C GLU A 144 15.22 21.93 1.47
N ALA A 145 14.40 21.98 2.54
CA ALA A 145 13.20 21.16 2.65
C ALA A 145 12.20 21.48 1.53
N ASP A 146 11.69 20.43 0.89
CA ASP A 146 10.62 20.56 -0.09
C ASP A 146 9.32 21.02 0.59
N SER A 147 8.65 22.02 0.02
CA SER A 147 7.36 22.53 0.52
C SER A 147 6.28 21.45 0.67
N ASP A 148 6.38 20.36 -0.09
CA ASP A 148 5.44 19.24 -0.07
C ASP A 148 5.84 18.13 0.92
N LEU A 149 6.96 18.25 1.65
CA LEU A 149 7.55 17.19 2.48
C LEU A 149 6.58 16.66 3.55
N ILE A 150 5.85 17.53 4.26
CA ILE A 150 4.84 17.09 5.23
C ILE A 150 3.75 16.24 4.54
N THR A 151 3.32 16.63 3.35
CA THR A 151 2.34 15.87 2.57
C THR A 151 2.91 14.54 2.09
N VAL A 152 4.20 14.48 1.73
CA VAL A 152 4.91 13.23 1.44
C VAL A 152 4.84 12.31 2.66
N LYS A 153 5.16 12.78 3.87
CA LYS A 153 5.09 11.98 5.10
C LYS A 153 3.68 11.47 5.40
N PHE A 154 2.64 12.25 5.09
CA PHE A 154 1.26 11.79 5.24
C PHE A 154 0.94 10.61 4.30
N TRP A 155 1.34 10.71 3.03
CA TRP A 155 1.19 9.60 2.07
C TRP A 155 2.05 8.40 2.44
N VAL A 156 3.23 8.61 3.03
CA VAL A 156 4.07 7.53 3.56
C VAL A 156 3.34 6.77 4.66
N CYS A 157 2.81 7.43 5.69
CA CYS A 157 2.06 6.75 6.75
C CYS A 157 0.81 6.02 6.23
N TYR A 158 0.13 6.60 5.23
CA TYR A 158 -0.99 5.93 4.58
C TYR A 158 -0.53 4.65 3.86
N LEU A 159 0.53 4.73 3.06
CA LEU A 159 1.08 3.57 2.36
C LEU A 159 1.57 2.50 3.33
N MET A 160 2.24 2.88 4.42
CA MET A 160 2.63 1.96 5.50
C MET A 160 1.41 1.20 6.05
N THR A 161 0.31 1.90 6.31
CA THR A 161 -0.95 1.29 6.77
C THR A 161 -1.51 0.32 5.73
N VAL A 162 -1.47 0.69 4.45
CA VAL A 162 -1.92 -0.16 3.34
C VAL A 162 -1.11 -1.44 3.22
N VAL A 163 0.23 -1.35 3.25
CA VAL A 163 1.10 -2.54 3.07
C VAL A 163 1.10 -3.47 4.27
N CYS A 164 0.77 -2.95 5.46
CA CYS A 164 0.63 -3.74 6.68
C CYS A 164 -0.77 -4.34 6.84
N CYS A 165 -1.78 -3.85 6.11
CA CYS A 165 -3.14 -4.37 6.18
C CYS A 165 -3.18 -5.84 5.77
N ASN A 166 -3.60 -6.71 6.70
CA ASN A 166 -3.59 -8.18 6.56
C ASN A 166 -2.20 -8.80 6.28
N ASN A 167 -1.12 -8.10 6.62
CA ASN A 167 0.25 -8.54 6.36
C ASN A 167 1.17 -8.30 7.57
N THR A 168 1.02 -9.17 8.58
CA THR A 168 1.84 -9.12 9.81
C THR A 168 3.36 -9.18 9.56
N PRO A 169 3.89 -9.92 8.57
CA PRO A 169 5.30 -9.84 8.21
C PRO A 169 5.79 -8.42 7.90
N CYS A 170 5.00 -7.59 7.20
CA CYS A 170 5.36 -6.20 6.93
C CYS A 170 5.41 -5.37 8.22
N ILE A 171 4.47 -5.58 9.16
CA ILE A 171 4.47 -4.88 10.47
C ILE A 171 5.79 -5.14 11.21
N LYS A 172 6.22 -6.41 11.28
CA LYS A 172 7.49 -6.77 11.92
C LYS A 172 8.67 -6.11 11.25
N LEU A 173 8.70 -6.10 9.92
CA LEU A 173 9.79 -5.51 9.16
C LEU A 173 9.94 -4.00 9.42
N PHE A 174 8.83 -3.25 9.44
CA PHE A 174 8.90 -1.83 9.79
C PHE A 174 9.42 -1.59 11.22
N HIS A 175 9.04 -2.46 12.17
CA HIS A 175 9.58 -2.38 13.53
C HIS A 175 11.08 -2.65 13.58
N GLU A 176 11.55 -3.66 12.84
CA GLU A 176 12.97 -4.04 12.76
C GLU A 176 13.83 -2.96 12.10
N VAL A 177 13.36 -2.39 10.98
CA VAL A 177 14.10 -1.37 10.22
C VAL A 177 14.01 0.01 10.89
N GLY A 178 12.83 0.38 11.39
CA GLY A 178 12.57 1.73 11.88
C GLY A 178 12.98 1.98 13.35
N GLY A 179 12.94 0.94 14.18
CA GLY A 179 13.32 1.00 15.59
C GLY A 179 12.66 2.17 16.35
N GLN A 180 13.42 2.79 17.26
CA GLN A 180 12.93 3.94 18.06
C GLN A 180 12.72 5.21 17.24
N MET A 181 13.37 5.35 16.09
CA MET A 181 13.19 6.52 15.23
C MET A 181 11.75 6.55 14.69
N LEU A 182 11.28 5.40 14.21
CA LEU A 182 9.92 5.27 13.68
C LEU A 182 8.86 5.61 14.74
N GLU A 183 9.04 5.15 15.98
CA GLU A 183 8.13 5.48 17.10
C GLU A 183 8.03 7.00 17.29
N LYS A 184 9.17 7.70 17.39
CA LYS A 184 9.20 9.16 17.59
C LYS A 184 8.56 9.93 16.44
N LYS A 185 8.86 9.53 15.19
CA LYS A 185 8.31 10.21 14.01
C LYS A 185 6.80 9.98 13.89
N LEU A 186 6.33 8.74 14.15
CA LEU A 186 4.90 8.46 14.16
C LEU A 186 4.17 9.19 15.30
N ASP A 187 4.75 9.29 16.49
CA ASP A 187 4.17 10.06 17.60
C ASP A 187 4.03 11.55 17.21
N SER A 188 5.12 12.16 16.72
CA SER A 188 5.11 13.55 16.26
C SER A 188 4.05 13.82 15.18
N LEU A 189 4.03 13.01 14.10
CA LEU A 189 3.05 13.13 13.02
C LEU A 189 1.62 12.85 13.50
N SER A 190 1.44 12.00 14.51
CA SER A 190 0.12 11.70 15.08
C SER A 190 -0.51 12.87 15.84
N ASN A 191 0.31 13.83 16.29
CA ASN A 191 -0.12 15.03 16.99
C ASN A 191 -0.31 16.24 16.06
N MET A 192 -0.01 16.11 14.76
CA MET A 192 -0.26 17.15 13.76
C MET A 192 -1.73 17.17 13.29
N ASP A 193 -2.14 18.30 12.71
CA ASP A 193 -3.43 18.44 12.05
C ASP A 193 -3.40 17.88 10.62
N TRP A 194 -4.17 16.82 10.38
CA TRP A 194 -4.27 16.15 9.08
C TRP A 194 -5.45 16.68 8.26
N PHE A 195 -5.52 18.00 8.09
CA PHE A 195 -6.63 18.64 7.39
C PHE A 195 -6.81 18.06 5.97
N GLY A 196 -8.05 17.69 5.63
CA GLY A 196 -8.39 17.10 4.34
C GLY A 196 -8.19 15.59 4.23
N TRP A 197 -7.63 14.93 5.24
CA TRP A 197 -7.56 13.48 5.32
C TRP A 197 -8.72 12.90 6.13
N PRO A 198 -9.23 11.71 5.79
CA PRO A 198 -10.33 11.08 6.53
C PRO A 198 -9.96 10.69 7.96
N GLN A 199 -8.67 10.47 8.21
CA GLN A 199 -8.12 10.08 9.51
C GLN A 199 -6.62 10.38 9.57
N ASN A 200 -6.08 10.45 10.78
CA ASN A 200 -4.64 10.55 11.00
C ASN A 200 -3.98 9.16 10.86
N TYR A 201 -3.35 8.89 9.72
CA TYR A 201 -2.75 7.59 9.43
C TYR A 201 -1.46 7.34 10.22
N ALA A 202 -0.75 8.38 10.67
CA ALA A 202 0.36 8.20 11.60
C ALA A 202 -0.13 7.64 12.94
N LYS A 203 -1.27 8.12 13.46
CA LYS A 203 -1.87 7.58 14.69
C LYS A 203 -2.28 6.11 14.54
N LEU A 204 -2.88 5.75 13.41
CA LEU A 204 -3.24 4.35 13.12
C LEU A 204 -2.02 3.46 13.04
N MET A 205 -0.97 3.92 12.35
CA MET A 205 0.28 3.19 12.25
C MET A 205 0.94 3.03 13.62
N PHE A 206 0.95 4.09 14.44
CA PHE A 206 1.47 4.06 15.81
C PHE A 206 0.76 3.01 16.68
N MET A 207 -0.57 2.93 16.59
CA MET A 207 -1.37 1.90 17.27
C MET A 207 -1.11 0.50 16.70
N LEU A 208 -1.02 0.36 15.38
CA LEU A 208 -0.76 -0.91 14.70
C LEU A 208 0.60 -1.50 15.08
N MET A 209 1.60 -0.66 15.33
CA MET A 209 2.91 -1.06 15.84
C MET A 209 2.92 -1.41 17.34
N GLY A 210 1.84 -1.11 18.07
CA GLY A 210 1.77 -1.32 19.52
C GLY A 210 2.59 -0.32 20.33
N TYR A 211 2.95 0.83 19.77
CA TYR A 211 3.69 1.88 20.48
C TYR A 211 2.83 2.67 21.47
N SER A 212 1.51 2.61 21.31
CA SER A 212 0.59 3.07 22.34
C SER A 212 0.75 2.18 23.58
N ASN A 213 1.55 2.65 24.53
CA ASN A 213 1.48 2.18 25.91
C ASN A 213 0.01 2.26 26.33
N VAL A 214 -0.56 1.11 26.68
CA VAL A 214 -1.64 1.08 27.65
C VAL A 214 -1.06 1.73 28.90
N GLN A 215 -1.24 3.05 29.05
CA GLN A 215 -1.36 3.66 30.36
C GLN A 215 -2.60 3.01 30.98
N ALA A 216 -2.40 1.80 31.51
CA ALA A 216 -3.20 1.32 32.60
C ALA A 216 -2.86 2.28 33.74
N ASP A 217 -3.74 3.27 33.92
CA ASP A 217 -3.75 4.15 35.07
C ASP A 217 -3.44 3.33 36.33
N LYS A 218 -2.34 3.70 36.99
CA LYS A 218 -2.06 3.34 38.38
C LYS A 218 -2.55 4.46 39.28
#